data_AF-A0A367HIS0-F1
#
_entry.id   AF-A0A367HIS0-F1
#
_cell.length_a   1.000
_cell.length_b   1.000
_cell.length_c   1.000
_cell.angle_alpha   90.00
_cell.angle_beta   90.00
_cell.angle_gamma   90.00
#
_symmetry.space_group_name_H-M   'P 1'
#
loop_
_entity.id
_entity.type
_entity.pdbx_description
1 polymer ?
#
loop_
_entity_poly.entity_id
_entity_poly.type
_entity_poly.pdbx_seq_one_letter_code
_entity_poly.pdbx_strand_id
1 'polypeptide(L)'
;MSVTNDQLSASAVATAAGLSESWAWKARDQGILYEPHFEDSVVALRVYAFVSQIVWPGSRRPRSARQDLELWQSSAVEAARQAVDDPLTTRDTALWVLEDSVYLVTTPAERAAFDLKHLDGRAAFRIPIGLWICELPDAINALPRRRRRNPHAKASA
;
A
#
# COMPACT_ATOMS: atom_id res chain seq x y z
N MET A 1 -8.24 16.33 -8.38
CA MET A 1 -9.00 15.32 -7.60
C MET A 1 -9.09 15.83 -6.19
N SER A 2 -10.27 15.79 -5.55
CA SER A 2 -10.44 16.36 -4.22
C SER A 2 -9.89 15.37 -3.20
N VAL A 3 -8.71 15.66 -2.64
CA VAL A 3 -8.10 14.86 -1.57
C VAL A 3 -8.97 15.06 -0.33
N THR A 4 -9.68 14.01 0.06
CA THR A 4 -10.43 14.00 1.32
C THR A 4 -9.43 13.85 2.44
N ASN A 5 -9.06 14.97 3.07
CA ASN A 5 -8.09 15.01 4.17
C ASN A 5 -8.70 14.48 5.49
N ASP A 6 -9.45 13.38 5.41
CA ASP A 6 -10.11 12.72 6.52
C ASP A 6 -9.11 11.76 7.16
N GLN A 7 -8.62 12.14 8.34
CA GLN A 7 -7.73 11.30 9.12
C GLN A 7 -8.38 9.94 9.42
N LEU A 8 -7.67 8.86 9.08
CA LEU A 8 -8.13 7.48 9.24
C LEU A 8 -7.60 6.85 10.53
N SER A 9 -8.42 5.98 11.13
CA SER A 9 -7.95 5.04 12.16
C SER A 9 -7.21 3.87 11.52
N ALA A 10 -6.31 3.20 12.25
CA ALA A 10 -5.58 2.03 11.74
C ALA A 10 -6.52 0.91 11.22
N SER A 11 -7.66 0.69 11.89
CA SER A 11 -8.68 -0.27 11.44
C SER A 11 -9.37 0.17 10.15
N ALA A 12 -9.60 1.48 9.99
CA ALA A 12 -10.16 2.05 8.77
C ALA A 12 -9.17 1.91 7.60
N VAL A 13 -7.88 2.15 7.83
CA VAL A 13 -6.83 1.90 6.82
C VAL A 13 -6.82 0.44 6.39
N ALA A 14 -6.83 -0.51 7.34
CA ALA A 14 -6.87 -1.94 7.03
C ALA A 14 -8.10 -2.31 6.19
N THR A 15 -9.27 -1.81 6.59
CA THR A 15 -10.54 -2.07 5.90
C THR A 15 -10.54 -1.49 4.48
N ALA A 16 -10.13 -0.23 4.31
CA ALA A 16 -10.00 0.39 3.00
C ALA A 16 -8.94 -0.30 2.13
N ALA A 17 -7.88 -0.84 2.75
CA ALA A 17 -6.87 -1.64 2.08
C ALA A 17 -7.38 -3.04 1.66
N GLY A 18 -8.55 -3.48 2.13
CA GLY A 18 -9.06 -4.83 1.90
C GLY A 18 -8.33 -5.91 2.72
N LEU A 19 -7.77 -5.52 3.87
CA LEU A 19 -6.94 -6.37 4.72
C LEU A 19 -7.51 -6.50 6.12
N SER A 20 -7.12 -7.57 6.84
CA SER A 20 -7.42 -7.72 8.25
C SER A 20 -6.64 -6.72 9.11
N GLU A 21 -7.18 -6.35 10.26
CA GLU A 21 -6.53 -5.41 11.19
C GLU A 21 -5.15 -5.88 11.68
N SER A 22 -4.90 -7.19 11.70
CA SER A 22 -3.58 -7.75 11.99
C SER A 22 -2.46 -7.23 11.08
N TRP A 23 -2.78 -6.88 9.82
CA TRP A 23 -1.79 -6.30 8.92
C TRP A 23 -1.42 -4.87 9.30
N ALA A 24 -2.38 -4.07 9.78
CA ALA A 24 -2.08 -2.73 10.26
C ALA A 24 -1.19 -2.76 11.52
N TRP A 25 -1.43 -3.70 12.43
CA TRP A 25 -0.55 -3.90 13.60
C TRP A 25 0.87 -4.29 13.19
N LYS A 26 1.01 -5.27 12.29
CA LYS A 26 2.34 -5.66 11.75
C LYS A 26 3.04 -4.50 11.07
N ALA A 27 2.32 -3.75 10.24
CA ALA A 27 2.87 -2.60 9.52
C ALA A 27 3.33 -1.50 10.49
N ARG A 28 2.58 -1.22 11.56
CA ARG A 28 3.00 -0.28 12.60
C ARG A 28 4.27 -0.74 13.30
N ASP A 29 4.33 -2.01 13.71
CA ASP A 29 5.48 -2.56 14.43
C ASP A 29 6.76 -2.60 13.55
N GLN A 30 6.60 -2.61 12.22
CA GLN A 30 7.67 -2.55 11.22
C GLN A 30 7.99 -1.11 10.75
N GLY A 31 7.35 -0.08 11.32
CA GLY A 31 7.57 1.30 10.88
C GLY A 31 7.11 1.54 9.43
N ILE A 32 6.04 0.89 9.00
CA ILE A 32 5.39 1.19 7.72
C ILE A 32 4.22 2.14 7.94
N LEU A 33 3.44 1.95 9.00
CA LEU A 33 2.26 2.73 9.29
C LEU A 33 2.56 3.76 10.39
N TYR A 34 2.37 5.04 10.10
CA TYR A 34 2.63 6.15 11.02
C TYR A 34 1.38 7.00 11.23
N GLU A 35 1.13 7.44 12.46
CA GLU A 35 0.09 8.42 12.75
C GLU A 35 0.58 9.84 12.42
N PRO A 36 -0.30 10.72 11.88
CA PRO A 36 -1.68 10.48 11.45
C PRO A 36 -1.79 9.69 10.13
N HIS A 37 -2.85 8.90 9.96
CA HIS A 37 -3.05 8.10 8.73
C HIS A 37 -3.97 8.81 7.73
N PHE A 38 -3.59 8.75 6.45
CA PHE A 38 -4.37 9.28 5.33
C PHE A 38 -4.47 8.26 4.18
N GLU A 39 -4.84 8.72 3.00
CA GLU A 39 -5.03 7.91 1.78
C GLU A 39 -3.75 7.14 1.40
N ASP A 40 -2.59 7.80 1.54
CA ASP A 40 -1.25 7.24 1.30
C ASP A 40 -0.98 5.97 2.13
N SER A 41 -1.50 5.95 3.37
CA SER A 41 -1.32 4.86 4.32
C SER A 41 -2.12 3.62 3.92
N VAL A 42 -3.21 3.79 3.15
CA VAL A 42 -3.99 2.67 2.59
C VAL A 42 -3.19 1.98 1.49
N VAL A 43 -2.60 2.74 0.57
CA VAL A 43 -1.78 2.20 -0.53
C VAL A 43 -0.51 1.56 0.03
N ALA A 44 0.17 2.24 0.96
CA ALA A 44 1.35 1.72 1.64
C ALA A 44 1.07 0.37 2.31
N LEU A 45 -0.07 0.23 3.00
CA LEU A 45 -0.46 -1.01 3.65
C LEU A 45 -0.76 -2.13 2.63
N ARG A 46 -1.45 -1.83 1.52
CA ARG A 46 -1.67 -2.79 0.43
C ARG A 46 -0.35 -3.28 -0.16
N VAL A 47 0.56 -2.36 -0.48
CA VAL A 47 1.87 -2.70 -1.05
C VAL A 47 2.69 -3.51 -0.05
N TYR A 48 2.77 -3.09 1.21
CA TYR A 48 3.46 -3.82 2.27
C TYR A 48 2.96 -5.26 2.40
N ALA A 49 1.64 -5.45 2.44
CA ALA A 49 1.05 -6.78 2.55
C ALA A 49 1.38 -7.66 1.34
N PHE A 50 1.45 -7.08 0.13
CA PHE A 50 1.85 -7.79 -1.08
C PHE A 50 3.34 -8.17 -1.06
N VAL A 51 4.24 -7.20 -0.86
CA VAL A 51 5.69 -7.42 -0.93
C VAL A 51 6.22 -8.30 0.20
N SER A 52 5.54 -8.32 1.35
CA SER A 52 5.87 -9.22 2.47
C SER A 52 5.72 -10.69 2.08
N GLN A 53 4.84 -11.00 1.12
CA GLN A 53 4.56 -12.36 0.67
C GLN A 53 5.46 -12.82 -0.48
N ILE A 54 6.21 -11.91 -1.10
CA ILE A 54 7.14 -12.26 -2.19
C ILE A 54 8.31 -13.04 -1.61
N VAL A 55 8.65 -14.13 -2.30
CA VAL A 55 9.84 -14.93 -2.07
C VAL A 55 10.55 -15.11 -3.40
N TRP A 56 11.78 -14.61 -3.49
CA TRP A 56 12.58 -14.72 -4.70
C TRP A 56 13.13 -16.15 -4.89
N PRO A 57 13.23 -16.64 -6.13
CA PRO A 57 13.87 -17.92 -6.41
C PRO A 57 15.30 -17.96 -5.85
N GLY A 58 15.68 -19.07 -5.23
CA GLY A 58 17.02 -19.22 -4.62
C GLY A 58 17.18 -18.60 -3.23
N SER A 59 16.26 -17.72 -2.82
CA SER A 59 16.24 -17.19 -1.46
C SER A 59 15.64 -18.19 -0.47
N ARG A 60 16.39 -18.53 0.59
CA ARG A 60 15.89 -19.35 1.70
C ARG A 60 15.54 -18.45 2.88
N ARG A 61 14.25 -18.25 3.15
CA ARG A 61 13.80 -17.55 4.37
C ARG A 61 13.91 -18.49 5.59
N PRO A 62 14.73 -18.15 6.60
CA PRO A 62 14.77 -18.90 7.85
C PRO A 62 13.42 -18.80 8.57
N ARG A 63 12.87 -19.93 9.01
CA ARG A 63 11.53 -19.98 9.64
C ARG A 63 11.47 -19.31 11.01
N SER A 64 12.62 -19.10 11.66
CA SER A 64 12.74 -18.66 13.06
C SER A 64 13.30 -17.25 13.23
N ALA A 65 13.76 -16.59 12.17
CA ALA A 65 14.28 -15.23 12.26
C ALA A 65 13.11 -14.24 12.34
N ARG A 66 13.24 -13.24 13.23
CA ARG A 66 12.37 -12.07 13.21
C ARG A 66 12.50 -11.44 11.82
N GLN A 67 11.41 -11.41 11.07
CA GLN A 67 11.40 -10.92 9.70
C GLN A 67 11.37 -9.41 9.75
N ASP A 68 12.56 -8.82 9.77
CA ASP A 68 12.72 -7.40 9.53
C ASP A 68 12.49 -7.12 8.05
N LEU A 69 11.96 -5.92 7.77
CA LEU A 69 11.66 -5.49 6.42
C LEU A 69 12.96 -5.39 5.59
N GLU A 70 13.00 -6.08 4.45
CA GLU A 70 14.12 -5.97 3.52
C GLU A 70 14.12 -4.58 2.87
N LEU A 71 15.30 -4.03 2.53
CA LEU A 71 15.41 -2.66 2.00
C LEU A 71 14.55 -2.41 0.76
N TRP A 72 14.44 -3.39 -0.14
CA TRP A 72 13.61 -3.28 -1.34
C TRP A 72 12.11 -3.24 -1.00
N GLN A 73 11.68 -3.91 0.09
CA GLN A 73 10.29 -3.87 0.55
C GLN A 73 9.96 -2.48 1.10
N SER A 74 10.86 -1.89 1.89
CA SER A 74 10.73 -0.49 2.35
C SER A 74 10.66 0.47 1.17
N SER A 75 11.55 0.28 0.18
CA SER A 75 11.61 1.11 -1.02
C SER A 75 10.33 1.02 -1.86
N ALA A 76 9.74 -0.18 -1.98
CA ALA A 76 8.47 -0.39 -2.66
C ALA A 76 7.32 0.32 -1.98
N VAL A 77 7.25 0.25 -0.65
CA VAL A 77 6.21 0.94 0.13
C VAL A 77 6.34 2.45 0.00
N GLU A 78 7.56 2.99 0.11
CA GLU A 78 7.80 4.43 0.01
C GLU A 78 7.52 4.97 -1.40
N ALA A 79 7.94 4.26 -2.45
CA ALA A 79 7.61 4.61 -3.82
C ALA A 79 6.09 4.63 -4.05
N ALA A 80 5.35 3.72 -3.41
CA ALA A 80 3.90 3.70 -3.50
C ALA A 80 3.22 4.86 -2.75
N ARG A 81 3.78 5.32 -1.62
CA ARG A 81 3.32 6.54 -0.92
C ARG A 81 3.50 7.76 -1.80
N GLN A 82 4.70 7.93 -2.35
CA GLN A 82 5.03 9.06 -3.22
C GLN A 82 4.11 9.11 -4.44
N ALA A 83 3.74 7.95 -4.99
CA ALA A 83 2.80 7.89 -6.10
C ALA A 83 1.40 8.44 -5.78
N VAL A 84 0.96 8.43 -4.51
CA VAL A 84 -0.36 8.98 -4.14
C VAL A 84 -0.39 10.50 -4.30
N ASP A 85 0.71 11.18 -3.97
CA ASP A 85 0.82 12.63 -4.04
C ASP A 85 1.40 13.14 -5.37
N ASP A 86 1.93 12.24 -6.22
CA ASP A 86 2.52 12.61 -7.50
C ASP A 86 1.44 12.96 -8.55
N PRO A 87 1.42 14.20 -9.08
CA PRO A 87 0.47 14.61 -10.12
C PRO A 87 0.64 13.86 -11.45
N LEU A 88 1.78 13.20 -11.68
CA LEU A 88 2.03 12.37 -12.86
C LEU A 88 1.46 10.96 -12.73
N THR A 89 1.00 10.57 -11.53
CA THR A 89 0.38 9.26 -11.33
C THR A 89 -0.93 9.18 -12.09
N THR A 90 -0.94 8.28 -13.06
CA THR A 90 -2.14 7.90 -13.81
C THR A 90 -2.69 6.55 -13.33
N ARG A 91 -3.89 6.19 -13.78
CA ARG A 91 -4.46 4.84 -13.58
C ARG A 91 -3.54 3.72 -14.10
N ASP A 92 -2.71 4.02 -15.10
CA ASP A 92 -1.76 3.09 -15.70
C ASP A 92 -0.44 2.96 -14.94
N THR A 93 -0.26 3.72 -13.86
CA THR A 93 0.97 3.68 -13.07
C THR A 93 1.15 2.32 -12.42
N ALA A 94 2.33 1.73 -12.64
CA ALA A 94 2.72 0.45 -12.12
C ALA A 94 4.02 0.57 -11.33
N LEU A 95 4.06 -0.13 -10.20
CA LEU A 95 5.27 -0.32 -9.42
C LEU A 95 5.86 -1.68 -9.80
N TRP A 96 7.01 -1.66 -10.44
CA TRP A 96 7.80 -2.84 -10.73
C TRP A 96 8.72 -3.13 -9.57
N VAL A 97 8.65 -4.36 -9.08
CA VAL A 97 9.50 -4.86 -8.01
C VAL A 97 10.34 -5.98 -8.57
N LEU A 98 11.65 -5.80 -8.50
CA LEU A 98 12.68 -6.79 -8.81
C LEU A 98 13.39 -7.19 -7.51
N GLU A 99 14.23 -8.21 -7.57
CA GLU A 99 14.97 -8.70 -6.40
C GLU A 99 15.87 -7.64 -5.75
N ASP A 100 16.43 -6.74 -6.56
CA ASP A 100 17.42 -5.74 -6.14
C ASP A 100 16.92 -4.30 -6.26
N SER A 101 15.76 -4.07 -6.86
CA SER A 101 15.36 -2.73 -7.31
C SER A 101 13.85 -2.59 -7.47
N VAL A 102 13.41 -1.33 -7.43
CA VAL A 102 12.00 -0.94 -7.54
C VAL A 102 11.90 0.22 -8.51
N TYR A 103 10.91 0.19 -9.40
CA TYR A 103 10.70 1.23 -10.40
C TYR A 103 9.23 1.63 -10.49
N LEU A 104 8.98 2.94 -10.55
CA LEU A 104 7.68 3.49 -10.86
C LEU A 104 7.60 3.77 -12.36
N VAL A 105 6.55 3.28 -13.02
CA VAL A 105 6.34 3.47 -14.46
C VAL A 105 4.92 3.95 -14.69
N THR A 106 4.76 5.12 -15.33
CA THR A 106 3.48 5.86 -15.31
C THR A 106 2.66 5.70 -16.59
N THR A 107 3.32 5.37 -17.72
CA THR A 107 2.64 5.24 -19.02
C THR A 107 2.75 3.85 -19.62
N PRO A 108 1.80 3.44 -20.50
CA PRO A 108 1.90 2.18 -21.24
C PRO A 108 3.17 2.07 -22.11
N ALA A 109 3.63 3.19 -22.68
CA ALA A 109 4.84 3.23 -23.52
C ALA A 109 6.10 2.99 -22.67
N GLU A 110 6.21 3.66 -21.52
CA GLU A 110 7.30 3.40 -20.57
C GLU A 110 7.28 1.96 -20.05
N ARG A 111 6.09 1.38 -19.86
CA ARG A 111 5.93 -0.01 -19.41
C ARG A 111 6.51 -0.99 -20.44
N ALA A 112 6.14 -0.83 -21.71
CA ALA A 112 6.69 -1.65 -22.79
C ALA A 112 8.22 -1.46 -22.92
N ALA A 113 8.70 -0.23 -22.77
CA ALA A 113 10.14 0.06 -22.79
C ALA A 113 10.87 -0.53 -21.58
N PHE A 114 10.24 -0.57 -20.40
CA PHE A 114 10.79 -1.13 -19.18
C PHE A 114 11.02 -2.63 -19.33
N ASP A 115 10.03 -3.36 -19.83
CA ASP A 115 10.09 -4.80 -20.07
C ASP A 115 11.29 -5.17 -20.95
N LEU A 116 11.47 -4.45 -22.06
CA LEU A 116 12.57 -4.68 -23.00
C LEU A 116 13.95 -4.34 -22.44
N LYS A 117 14.06 -3.37 -21.53
CA LYS A 117 15.34 -2.85 -21.04
C LYS A 117 15.82 -3.50 -19.74
N HIS A 118 14.90 -3.91 -18.86
CA HIS A 118 15.24 -4.25 -17.47
C HIS A 118 14.89 -5.68 -17.08
N LEU A 119 13.95 -6.33 -17.79
CA LEU A 119 13.52 -7.66 -17.40
C LEU A 119 14.46 -8.72 -17.96
N ASP A 120 14.75 -8.80 -19.26
CA ASP A 120 15.71 -9.77 -19.86
C ASP A 120 15.70 -11.18 -19.22
N GLY A 121 14.50 -11.72 -18.96
CA GLY A 121 14.29 -13.04 -18.32
C GLY A 121 14.33 -13.07 -16.78
N ARG A 122 14.59 -11.94 -16.11
CA ARG A 122 14.52 -11.76 -14.65
C ARG A 122 13.07 -11.86 -14.16
N ALA A 123 12.91 -12.42 -12.97
CA ALA A 123 11.63 -12.39 -12.27
C ALA A 123 11.33 -10.96 -11.78
N ALA A 124 10.12 -10.49 -12.03
CA ALA A 124 9.64 -9.22 -11.54
C ALA A 124 8.14 -9.31 -11.21
N PHE A 125 7.71 -8.51 -10.24
CA PHE A 125 6.30 -8.34 -9.92
C PHE A 125 5.85 -6.95 -10.35
N ARG A 126 4.70 -6.91 -11.03
CA ARG A 126 4.05 -5.66 -11.41
C ARG A 126 2.85 -5.40 -10.50
N ILE A 127 2.94 -4.36 -9.68
CA ILE A 127 1.88 -3.95 -8.77
C ILE A 127 1.12 -2.76 -9.39
N PRO A 128 -0.21 -2.85 -9.59
CA PRO A 128 -1.00 -1.83 -10.27
C PRO A 128 -1.38 -0.67 -9.34
N ILE A 129 -0.39 0.07 -8.85
CA ILE A 129 -0.59 1.12 -7.85
C ILE A 129 -1.52 2.26 -8.34
N GLY A 130 -1.45 2.62 -9.63
CA GLY A 130 -2.31 3.66 -10.20
C GLY A 130 -3.79 3.29 -10.17
N LEU A 131 -4.10 2.01 -10.38
CA LEU A 131 -5.45 1.48 -10.23
C LEU A 131 -5.91 1.56 -8.77
N TRP A 132 -5.07 1.13 -7.83
CA TRP A 132 -5.40 1.17 -6.42
C TRP A 132 -5.63 2.60 -5.92
N ILE A 133 -4.82 3.56 -6.38
CA ILE A 133 -4.98 4.99 -6.07
C ILE A 133 -6.30 5.51 -6.62
N CYS A 134 -6.66 5.17 -7.86
CA CYS A 134 -7.95 5.54 -8.44
C CYS A 134 -9.15 5.00 -7.66
N GLU A 135 -9.02 3.85 -6.99
CA GLU A 135 -10.07 3.21 -6.19
C GLU A 135 -10.13 3.73 -4.74
N LEU A 136 -9.14 4.50 -4.27
CA LEU A 136 -9.07 4.97 -2.88
C LEU A 136 -10.30 5.77 -2.44
N PRO A 137 -10.80 6.76 -3.21
CA PRO A 137 -11.94 7.55 -2.75
C PRO A 137 -13.16 6.67 -2.50
N ASP A 138 -13.44 5.71 -3.38
CA ASP A 138 -14.57 4.79 -3.24
C ASP A 138 -14.38 3.87 -2.04
N ALA A 139 -13.17 3.33 -1.85
CA ALA A 139 -12.85 2.48 -0.71
C ALA A 139 -13.00 3.20 0.64
N ILE A 140 -12.58 4.47 0.72
CA ILE A 140 -12.70 5.30 1.92
C ILE A 140 -14.15 5.69 2.17
N ASN A 141 -14.89 6.07 1.13
CA ASN A 141 -16.31 6.42 1.24
C ASN A 141 -17.20 5.24 1.65
N ALA A 142 -16.80 4.01 1.30
CA ALA A 142 -17.49 2.78 1.69
C ALA A 142 -17.26 2.39 3.17
N LEU A 143 -16.34 3.04 3.88
CA LEU A 143 -16.07 2.71 5.28
C LEU A 143 -17.32 2.91 6.14
N PRO A 144 -17.60 1.99 7.08
CA PRO A 144 -18.73 2.14 7.97
C PRO A 144 -18.57 3.41 8.79
N ARG A 145 -19.40 4.42 8.51
CA ARG A 145 -19.47 5.65 9.30
C ARG A 145 -19.80 5.26 10.73
N ARG A 146 -18.81 5.37 11.61
CA ARG A 146 -18.96 5.07 13.04
C ARG A 146 -20.11 5.94 13.55
N ARG A 147 -21.29 5.34 13.81
CA ARG A 147 -22.39 6.05 14.47
C ARG A 147 -21.82 6.59 15.78
N ARG A 148 -21.68 7.91 15.90
CA ARG A 148 -21.34 8.55 17.18
C ARG A 148 -22.40 8.11 18.17
N ARG A 149 -22.04 7.18 19.05
CA ARG A 149 -22.92 6.71 20.11
C ARG A 149 -23.17 7.90 21.03
N ASN A 150 -24.38 8.45 20.96
CA ASN A 150 -24.76 9.63 21.73
C ASN A 150 -24.64 9.27 23.23
N PRO A 151 -23.69 9.86 23.99
CA PRO A 151 -23.47 9.48 25.38
C PRO A 151 -24.63 9.89 26.30
N HIS A 152 -25.54 10.76 25.83
CA HIS A 152 -26.69 11.25 26.61
C HIS A 152 -27.93 10.36 26.59
N ALA A 153 -27.95 9.22 25.88
CA ALA A 153 -29.14 8.36 25.77
C ALA A 153 -29.45 7.50 27.02
N LYS A 154 -28.79 7.75 28.16
CA LYS A 154 -28.96 6.96 29.41
C LYS A 154 -29.33 7.80 30.65
N ALA A 155 -29.82 9.03 30.49
CA ALA A 155 -30.16 9.91 31.62
C ALA A 155 -31.68 10.04 31.89
N SER A 156 -32.53 9.20 31.30
CA SER A 156 -33.97 9.25 31.53
C SER A 156 -34.60 7.86 31.52
N ALA A 157 -34.47 7.17 32.64
CA ALA A 157 -35.32 6.07 33.08
C ALA A 157 -35.50 6.19 34.60
#